data_AF-A0A094DZG8-F1
#
_entry.id   AF-A0A094DZG8-F1
#
_cell.length_a   1.000
_cell.length_b   1.000
_cell.length_c   1.000
_cell.angle_alpha   90.00
_cell.angle_beta   90.00
_cell.angle_gamma   90.00
#
_symmetry.space_group_name_H-M   'P 1'
#
loop_
_entity.id
_entity.type
_entity.pdbx_description
1 polymer ?
#
loop_
_entity_poly.entity_id
_entity_poly.type
_entity_poly.pdbx_seq_one_letter_code
_entity_poly.pdbx_strand_id
1 'polypeptide(L)' 'MWDMGRGETPESCQWDVKGGEMQALEELLRGMMAFELAERLTAEQLMTSEYMVKWAMPAWERQLERRREGGLE' A
#
# COMPACT_ATOMS: atom_id res chain seq x y z
N MET A 1 -12.07 8.12 8.09
CA MET A 1 -11.97 7.80 6.65
C MET A 1 -10.48 7.82 6.34
N TRP A 2 -9.90 6.74 5.84
CA TRP A 2 -8.45 6.63 5.66
C TRP A 2 -7.99 7.60 4.57
N ASP A 3 -7.42 8.71 4.98
CA ASP A 3 -6.91 9.75 4.09
C ASP A 3 -5.52 9.35 3.55
N MET A 4 -5.54 8.34 2.68
CA MET A 4 -4.36 7.74 2.03
C MET A 4 -3.94 8.52 0.77
N GLY A 5 -4.46 9.73 0.55
CA GLY A 5 -4.07 10.60 -0.57
C GLY A 5 -4.36 10.07 -1.98
N ARG A 6 -5.11 8.96 -2.11
CA ARG A 6 -5.54 8.43 -3.42
C ARG A 6 -6.37 9.50 -4.13
N GLY A 7 -5.91 9.91 -5.32
CA GLY A 7 -6.58 10.91 -6.14
C GLY A 7 -6.12 12.35 -5.91
N GLU A 8 -5.29 12.62 -4.91
CA GLU A 8 -4.71 13.96 -4.70
C GLU A 8 -3.59 14.26 -5.72
N THR A 9 -2.87 13.23 -6.17
CA THR A 9 -1.80 13.37 -7.19
C THR A 9 -1.95 12.33 -8.30
N PRO A 10 -1.96 12.71 -9.59
CA PRO A 10 -2.18 11.79 -10.72
C PRO A 10 -1.18 10.61 -10.76
N GLU A 11 0.05 10.85 -10.30
CA GLU A 11 1.13 9.87 -10.27
C GLU A 11 0.88 8.77 -9.23
N SER A 12 0.18 9.11 -8.13
CA SER A 12 -0.22 8.12 -7.10
C SER A 12 -1.34 7.18 -7.55
N CYS A 13 -1.98 7.48 -8.69
CA CYS A 13 -3.05 6.67 -9.26
C CYS A 13 -2.54 5.68 -10.33
N GLN A 14 -1.25 5.71 -10.66
CA GLN A 14 -0.66 4.80 -11.65
C GLN A 14 -0.19 3.52 -10.97
N TRP A 15 -0.61 2.39 -11.54
CA TRP A 15 -0.21 1.06 -11.07
C TRP A 15 0.94 0.52 -11.91
N ASP A 16 1.95 -0.03 -11.25
CA ASP A 16 3.04 -0.76 -11.90
C ASP A 16 2.60 -2.19 -12.24
N VAL A 17 1.71 -2.30 -13.22
CA VAL A 17 1.17 -3.58 -13.69
C VAL A 17 2.28 -4.47 -14.27
N LYS A 18 3.28 -3.89 -14.94
CA LYS A 18 4.41 -4.64 -15.50
C LYS A 18 5.37 -5.16 -14.42
N GLY A 19 5.57 -4.40 -13.35
CA GLY A 19 6.33 -4.80 -12.17
C GLY A 19 5.58 -5.73 -11.22
N GLY A 20 4.33 -6.07 -11.52
CA GLY A 20 3.55 -7.07 -10.77
C GLY A 20 2.79 -6.51 -9.56
N GLU A 21 2.63 -5.18 -9.43
CA GLU A 21 1.97 -4.56 -8.27
C GLU A 21 0.57 -5.14 -8.02
N MET A 22 -0.20 -5.37 -9.08
CA MET A 22 -1.56 -5.92 -9.00
C MET A 22 -1.56 -7.36 -8.48
N GLN A 23 -0.59 -8.18 -8.90
CA GLN A 23 -0.47 -9.56 -8.42
C GLN A 23 -0.07 -9.58 -6.94
N ALA A 24 0.91 -8.77 -6.54
CA ALA A 24 1.33 -8.66 -5.16
C ALA A 24 0.18 -8.19 -4.25
N LEU A 25 -0.66 -7.27 -4.73
CA LEU A 25 -1.86 -6.84 -4.00
C LEU A 25 -2.89 -7.98 -3.88
N GLU A 26 -3.13 -8.74 -4.95
CA GLU A 26 -4.04 -9.88 -4.91
C GLU A 26 -3.59 -10.92 -3.88
N GLU A 27 -2.30 -11.26 -3.88
CA GLU A 27 -1.70 -12.22 -2.95
C GLU A 27 -1.84 -11.75 -1.49
N LEU A 28 -1.59 -10.46 -1.23
CA LEU A 28 -1.81 -9.86 0.09
C LEU A 28 -3.27 -10.00 0.54
N LEU A 29 -4.22 -9.59 -0.32
CA LEU A 29 -5.64 -9.65 0.00
C LEU A 29 -6.12 -11.09 0.22
N ARG A 30 -5.67 -12.02 -0.61
CA ARG A 30 -5.96 -13.45 -0.46
C ARG A 30 -5.51 -13.97 0.90
N GLY A 31 -4.30 -13.61 1.34
CA GLY A 31 -3.80 -13.99 2.67
C GLY A 31 -4.58 -13.34 3.82
N MET A 32 -5.03 -12.10 3.67
CA MET A 32 -5.87 -11.43 4.68
C MET A 32 -7.28 -12.03 4.77
N MET A 33 -7.82 -12.49 3.65
CA MET A 33 -9.18 -13.03 3.55
C MET A 33 -9.23 -14.56 3.65
N ALA A 34 -8.14 -15.20 4.08
CA ALA A 34 -8.14 -16.63 4.35
C ALA A 34 -9.26 -16.98 5.35
N PHE A 35 -9.98 -18.07 5.07
CA PHE A 35 -11.08 -18.52 5.91
C PHE A 35 -10.56 -19.00 7.27
N GLU A 36 -9.53 -19.84 7.23
CA GLU A 36 -8.87 -20.36 8.42
C GLU A 36 -7.99 -19.28 9.06
N LEU A 37 -8.13 -19.09 10.37
CA LEU A 37 -7.36 -18.12 11.14
C LEU A 37 -5.86 -18.43 11.12
N ALA A 38 -5.48 -19.70 11.11
CA ALA A 38 -4.08 -20.13 11.06
C ALA A 38 -3.40 -19.79 9.72
N GLU A 39 -4.17 -19.63 8.66
CA GLU A 39 -3.69 -19.28 7.31
C GLU A 39 -3.78 -17.77 7.05
N ARG A 40 -4.51 -17.03 7.90
CA ARG A 40 -4.67 -15.58 7.75
C ARG A 40 -3.39 -14.85 8.10
N LEU A 41 -3.03 -13.88 7.26
CA LEU A 41 -1.86 -13.03 7.51
C LEU A 41 -2.01 -12.27 8.84
N THR A 42 -0.96 -12.34 9.64
CA THR A 42 -0.79 -11.47 10.80
C THR A 42 -0.43 -10.04 10.35
N ALA A 43 -0.59 -9.08 11.25
CA ALA A 43 -0.20 -7.70 10.97
C ALA A 43 1.29 -7.56 10.62
N GLU A 44 2.16 -8.32 11.30
CA GLU A 44 3.60 -8.32 11.02
C GLU A 44 3.90 -8.85 9.61
N GLN A 45 3.32 -10.00 9.25
CA GLN A 45 3.49 -10.58 7.91
C GLN A 45 2.94 -9.66 6.82
N LEU A 46 1.79 -9.03 7.06
CA LEU A 46 1.20 -8.03 6.17
C LEU A 46 2.18 -6.88 5.93
N MET A 47 2.74 -6.28 6.98
CA MET A 47 3.68 -5.15 6.85
C MET A 47 4.96 -5.53 6.10
N THR A 48 5.38 -6.79 6.17
CA THR A 48 6.54 -7.31 5.42
C THR A 48 6.21 -7.83 4.02
N SER A 49 4.95 -7.81 3.61
CA SER A 49 4.52 -8.31 2.29
C SER A 49 5.12 -7.48 1.16
N GLU A 50 5.29 -8.12 0.00
CA GLU A 50 5.88 -7.48 -1.17
C GLU A 50 5.13 -6.20 -1.57
N TYR A 51 3.79 -6.26 -1.56
CA TYR A 51 2.95 -5.10 -1.87
C TYR A 51 3.24 -3.92 -0.94
N MET A 52 3.31 -4.19 0.36
CA MET A 52 3.52 -3.17 1.38
C MET A 52 4.90 -2.53 1.26
N VAL A 53 5.95 -3.33 1.11
CA VAL A 53 7.34 -2.86 1.10
C VAL A 53 7.69 -2.12 -0.20
N LYS A 54 7.26 -2.63 -1.35
CA LYS A 54 7.66 -2.05 -2.65
C LYS A 54 6.79 -0.88 -3.09
N TRP A 55 5.49 -0.91 -2.82
CA TRP A 55 4.55 0.09 -3.34
C TRP A 55 3.85 0.90 -2.26
N ALA A 56 3.18 0.25 -1.29
CA ALA A 56 2.28 0.96 -0.36
C ALA A 56 3.02 1.89 0.61
N MET A 57 4.06 1.39 1.31
CA MET A 57 4.83 2.19 2.27
C MET A 57 5.57 3.35 1.60
N PRO A 58 6.31 3.14 0.49
CA PRO A 58 6.95 4.24 -0.21
C PRO A 58 5.95 5.29 -0.74
N ALA A 59 4.77 4.87 -1.20
CA ALA A 59 3.74 5.81 -1.65
C ALA A 59 3.20 6.67 -0.49
N TRP A 60 2.97 6.05 0.66
CA TRP A 60 2.55 6.72 1.88
C TRP A 60 3.62 7.70 2.40
N GLU A 61 4.89 7.29 2.47
CA GLU A 61 6.00 8.15 2.88
C GLU A 61 6.15 9.38 1.98
N ARG A 62 6.04 9.20 0.65
CA ARG A 62 6.03 10.33 -0.31
C ARG A 62 4.86 11.27 -0.09
N GLN A 63 3.68 10.74 0.28
CA GLN A 63 2.53 11.58 0.61
C GLN A 63 2.77 12.36 1.91
N LEU A 64 3.30 11.72 2.94
CA LEU A 64 3.63 12.37 4.21
C LEU A 64 4.63 13.51 4.02
N GLU A 65 5.68 13.29 3.22
CA GLU A 65 6.67 14.34 2.95
C GLU A 65 6.03 15.53 2.23
N ARG A 66 5.21 15.28 1.19
CA ARG A 66 4.49 16.36 0.49
C ARG A 66 3.55 17.16 1.39
N ARG A 67 2.87 16.51 2.35
CA ARG A 67 2.03 17.21 3.33
C ARG A 67 2.85 18.04 4.29
N ARG A 68 4.04 17.57 4.67
CA ARG A 68 4.97 18.34 5.49
C ARG A 68 5.49 19.57 4.75
N GLU A 69 5.84 19.42 3.47
CA GLU A 69 6.28 20.52 2.61
C GLU A 69 5.16 21.54 2.32
N GLY A 70 3.93 21.07 2.09
CA GLY A 70 2.76 21.93 1.86
C GLY A 70 2.14 22.56 3.12
N GLY A 71 2.60 22.17 4.32
CA GLY A 71 2.16 22.75 5.59
C GLY A 71 3.07 23.87 6.12
N LEU A 72 4.02 24.35 5.31
CA LEU A 72 4.95 25.44 5.62
C LEU A 72 4.52 26.81 5.03
N GLU A 73 3.26 26.96 4.65
CA GLU A 73 2.64 28.27 4.30
C GLU A 73 1.75 28.81 5.41
#